data_AF-A0A531KCZ3-F1
#
_entry.id   AF-A0A531KCZ3-F1
#
_cell.length_a   1.000
_cell.length_b   1.000
_cell.length_c   1.000
_cell.angle_alpha   90.00
_cell.angle_beta   90.00
_cell.angle_gamma   90.00
#
_symmetry.space_group_name_H-M   'P 1'
#
loop_
_entity.id
_entity.type
_entity.pdbx_description
1 polymer ?
#
loop_
_entity_poly.entity_id
_entity_poly.type
_entity_poly.pdbx_seq_one_letter_code
_entity_poly.pdbx_strand_id
1 'polypeptide(L)'
;SIQPSGLFESDFRYRQKQAAEEKQRLAVAAVAVIEPGQTVIIDDGSTAGGIARHLADLRPLTVISNNLAVIQDLAGVGGITLIALGGQYSKKFHGFFGLLAEDTLRSLRADVAFLSSSAIHGASAFHQDQEVVHTKRLM
;
A
#
# COMPACT_ATOMS: atom_id res chain seq x y z
N SER A 1 -9.54 -25.40 -10.92
CA SER A 1 -8.73 -25.61 -12.13
C SER A 1 -7.28 -25.35 -11.77
N ILE A 2 -6.34 -26.13 -12.31
CA ILE A 2 -4.91 -25.95 -12.07
C ILE A 2 -4.50 -24.67 -12.82
N GLN A 3 -4.24 -23.59 -12.08
CA GLN A 3 -3.72 -22.35 -12.66
C GLN A 3 -2.19 -22.41 -12.75
N PRO A 4 -1.57 -21.82 -13.80
CA PRO A 4 -0.12 -21.75 -13.92
C PRO A 4 0.50 -21.11 -12.67
N SER A 5 1.64 -21.62 -12.20
CA SER A 5 2.29 -21.18 -10.95
C SER A 5 2.49 -19.67 -10.86
N GLY A 6 2.85 -19.01 -11.97
CA GLY A 6 3.02 -17.54 -12.02
C GLY A 6 1.74 -16.71 -11.88
N LEU A 7 0.56 -17.28 -12.20
CA LEU A 7 -0.74 -16.64 -11.96
C LEU A 7 -1.17 -16.77 -10.49
N PHE A 8 -0.82 -17.87 -9.84
CA PHE A 8 -1.13 -18.10 -8.42
C PHE A 8 -0.25 -17.25 -7.48
N GLU A 9 1.04 -17.10 -7.79
CA GLU A 9 1.95 -16.17 -7.09
C GLU A 9 1.54 -14.68 -7.23
N SER A 10 0.72 -14.37 -8.25
CA SER A 10 0.29 -13.00 -8.52
C SER A 10 -0.95 -12.56 -7.74
N ASP A 11 -1.65 -13.48 -7.04
CA ASP A 11 -2.84 -13.16 -6.25
C ASP A 11 -2.47 -12.47 -4.94
N PHE A 12 -3.13 -11.34 -4.65
CA PHE A 12 -2.87 -10.56 -3.44
C PHE A 12 -3.06 -11.37 -2.14
N ARG A 13 -4.11 -12.20 -2.05
CA ARG A 13 -4.42 -12.96 -0.83
C ARG A 13 -3.39 -14.05 -0.59
N TYR A 14 -2.86 -14.64 -1.66
CA TYR A 14 -1.75 -15.57 -1.55
C TYR A 14 -0.48 -14.86 -1.06
N ARG A 15 -0.09 -13.75 -1.71
CA ARG A 15 1.06 -12.95 -1.27
C ARG A 15 0.90 -12.50 0.18
N GLN A 16 -0.28 -12.06 0.61
CA GLN A 16 -0.52 -11.62 2.00
C GLN A 16 -0.18 -12.69 3.05
N LYS A 17 -0.33 -13.98 2.71
CA LYS A 17 0.02 -15.10 3.61
C LYS A 17 1.49 -15.51 3.54
N GLN A 18 2.18 -15.21 2.44
CA GLN A 18 3.60 -15.50 2.31
C GLN A 18 4.45 -14.55 3.18
N ALA A 19 5.45 -15.12 3.85
CA ALA A 19 6.39 -14.39 4.72
C ALA A 19 5.66 -13.49 5.73
N ALA A 20 4.58 -14.00 6.33
CA ALA A 20 3.70 -13.21 7.18
C ALA A 20 4.42 -12.66 8.42
N GLU A 21 5.33 -13.44 9.01
CA GLU A 21 6.12 -13.00 10.17
C GLU A 21 7.10 -11.89 9.78
N GLU A 22 7.77 -12.00 8.63
CA GLU A 22 8.65 -10.96 8.09
C GLU A 22 7.87 -9.67 7.85
N LYS A 23 6.70 -9.77 7.23
CA LYS A 23 5.83 -8.61 6.97
C LYS A 23 5.35 -7.96 8.26
N GLN A 24 5.07 -8.77 9.28
CA GLN A 24 4.71 -8.25 10.60
C GLN A 24 5.88 -7.48 11.23
N ARG A 25 7.11 -8.01 11.15
CA ARG A 25 8.31 -7.30 11.64
C ARG A 25 8.55 -6.00 10.87
N LEU A 26 8.36 -6.01 9.54
CA LEU A 26 8.45 -4.80 8.72
C LEU A 26 7.38 -3.78 9.09
N ALA A 27 6.14 -4.21 9.34
CA ALA A 27 5.06 -3.32 9.75
C ALA A 27 5.36 -2.62 11.08
N VAL A 28 5.87 -3.36 12.07
CA VAL A 28 6.29 -2.79 13.37
C VAL A 28 7.43 -1.78 13.19
N ALA A 29 8.44 -2.10 12.36
CA ALA A 29 9.54 -1.19 12.08
C ALA A 29 9.07 0.08 11.34
N ALA A 30 8.14 -0.06 10.39
CA ALA A 30 7.55 1.06 9.65
C ALA A 30 6.78 2.02 10.58
N VAL A 31 6.01 1.49 11.52
CA VAL A 31 5.23 2.28 12.48
C VAL A 31 6.15 3.10 13.39
N ALA A 32 7.36 2.61 13.69
CA ALA A 32 8.30 3.31 14.57
C ALA A 32 8.88 4.63 14.00
N VAL A 33 8.71 4.89 12.70
CA VAL A 33 9.16 6.15 12.05
C VAL A 33 8.02 7.12 11.76
N ILE A 34 6.78 6.77 12.12
CA ILE A 34 5.60 7.62 11.93
C ILE A 34 5.35 8.40 13.20
N GLU A 35 5.12 9.71 13.06
CA GLU A 35 4.77 10.59 14.16
C GLU A 35 3.28 10.98 14.11
N PRO A 36 2.61 11.14 15.27
CA PRO A 36 1.27 11.67 15.32
C PRO A 36 1.17 13.04 14.61
N GLY A 37 0.14 13.19 13.77
CA GLY A 37 -0.13 14.37 12.96
C GLY A 37 0.35 14.25 11.51
N GLN A 38 1.19 13.26 11.19
CA GLN A 38 1.73 13.09 9.84
C GLN A 38 0.68 12.60 8.83
N THR A 39 0.95 12.93 7.57
CA THR A 39 0.31 12.35 6.40
C THR A 39 1.16 11.21 5.86
N VAL A 40 0.57 10.02 5.74
CA VAL A 40 1.26 8.79 5.38
C VAL A 40 0.65 8.17 4.12
N ILE A 41 1.46 7.86 3.11
CA ILE A 41 1.05 7.03 1.97
C ILE A 41 1.33 5.56 2.26
N ILE A 42 0.35 4.69 1.99
CA ILE A 42 0.52 3.22 1.97
C ILE A 42 0.01 2.67 0.63
N ASP A 43 0.87 1.98 -0.10
CA ASP A 43 0.54 1.48 -1.44
C ASP A 43 -0.16 0.11 -1.51
N ASP A 44 -0.46 -0.35 -2.73
CA ASP A 44 -1.16 -1.60 -3.11
C ASP A 44 -0.43 -2.91 -2.74
N GLY A 45 0.69 -2.84 -2.02
CA GLY A 45 1.46 -4.01 -1.60
C GLY A 45 0.84 -4.81 -0.46
N SER A 46 0.91 -6.14 -0.55
CA SER A 46 0.57 -7.02 0.59
C SER A 46 1.52 -6.86 1.79
N THR A 47 2.72 -6.33 1.56
CA THR A 47 3.70 -6.01 2.61
C THR A 47 3.33 -4.70 3.30
N ALA A 48 3.17 -3.62 2.53
CA ALA A 48 2.81 -2.29 3.06
C ALA A 48 1.41 -2.29 3.69
N GLY A 49 0.47 -3.06 3.14
CA GLY A 49 -0.88 -3.16 3.67
C GLY A 49 -0.97 -3.69 5.11
N GLY A 50 0.03 -4.43 5.59
CA GLY A 50 0.09 -4.87 6.99
C GLY A 50 0.26 -3.73 8.00
N ILE A 51 0.80 -2.58 7.56
CA ILE A 51 1.05 -1.40 8.40
C ILE A 51 -0.25 -0.82 8.96
N ALA A 52 -1.33 -0.84 8.18
CA ALA A 52 -2.61 -0.21 8.52
C ALA A 52 -3.14 -0.62 9.90
N ARG A 53 -2.96 -1.88 10.28
CA ARG A 53 -3.45 -2.45 11.55
C ARG A 53 -2.81 -1.85 12.80
N HIS A 54 -1.71 -1.14 12.64
CA HIS A 54 -0.95 -0.53 13.74
C HIS A 54 -1.12 0.98 13.82
N LEU A 55 -1.73 1.61 12.80
CA LEU A 55 -1.84 3.07 12.74
C LEU A 55 -2.85 3.65 13.73
N ALA A 56 -3.78 2.84 14.23
CA ALA A 56 -4.71 3.27 15.27
C ALA A 56 -3.98 3.68 16.57
N ASP A 57 -2.77 3.19 16.84
CA ASP A 57 -2.06 3.55 18.06
C ASP A 57 -1.27 4.86 17.92
N LEU A 58 -1.13 5.38 16.70
CA LEU A 58 -0.33 6.58 16.36
C LEU A 58 -1.16 7.80 16.01
N ARG A 59 -2.48 7.73 16.19
CA ARG A 59 -3.40 8.82 15.87
C ARG A 59 -3.07 10.11 16.65
N PRO A 60 -3.38 11.30 16.09
CA PRO A 60 -4.10 11.51 14.83
C PRO A 60 -3.19 11.29 13.62
N LEU A 61 -3.74 10.83 12.48
CA LEU A 61 -2.99 10.67 11.22
C LEU A 61 -3.87 11.02 10.02
N THR A 62 -3.25 11.45 8.91
CA THR A 62 -3.86 11.37 7.58
C THR A 62 -3.26 10.20 6.84
N VAL A 63 -4.07 9.32 6.27
CA VAL A 63 -3.60 8.17 5.50
C VAL A 63 -4.12 8.26 4.07
N ILE A 64 -3.22 8.26 3.10
CA ILE A 64 -3.51 8.19 1.68
C ILE A 64 -3.22 6.78 1.20
N SER A 65 -4.18 6.11 0.55
CA SER A 65 -3.95 4.77 0.04
C SER A 65 -4.78 4.45 -1.19
N ASN A 66 -4.19 3.71 -2.12
CA ASN A 66 -4.90 3.06 -3.22
C ASN A 66 -5.21 1.58 -2.93
N ASN A 67 -4.85 1.06 -1.75
CA ASN A 67 -5.00 -0.35 -1.41
C ASN A 67 -6.35 -0.62 -0.75
N LEU A 68 -7.15 -1.50 -1.33
CA LEU A 68 -8.50 -1.78 -0.83
C LEU A 68 -8.49 -2.34 0.60
N ALA A 69 -7.51 -3.19 0.95
CA ALA A 69 -7.40 -3.74 2.30
C ALA A 69 -7.07 -2.66 3.32
N VAL A 70 -6.17 -1.72 2.99
CA VAL A 70 -5.83 -0.59 3.87
C VAL A 70 -7.04 0.32 4.05
N ILE A 71 -7.73 0.64 2.95
CA ILE A 71 -8.95 1.45 2.98
C ILE A 71 -10.00 0.81 3.88
N GLN A 72 -10.20 -0.50 3.78
CA GLN A 72 -11.15 -1.25 4.62
C GLN A 72 -10.74 -1.30 6.09
N ASP A 73 -9.47 -1.59 6.38
CA ASP A 73 -8.95 -1.69 7.76
C ASP A 73 -9.04 -0.34 8.51
N LEU A 74 -8.96 0.79 7.78
CA LEU A 74 -8.97 2.13 8.36
C LEU A 74 -10.35 2.83 8.25
N ALA A 75 -11.27 2.29 7.46
CA ALA A 75 -12.61 2.85 7.33
C ALA A 75 -13.34 2.82 8.69
N GLY A 76 -13.64 4.00 9.22
CA GLY A 76 -14.31 4.14 10.52
C GLY A 76 -13.37 4.18 11.73
N VAL A 77 -12.06 4.14 11.54
CA VAL A 77 -11.09 4.35 12.62
C VAL A 77 -11.05 5.84 12.98
N GLY A 78 -11.69 6.19 14.09
CA GLY A 78 -11.71 7.59 14.58
C GLY A 78 -10.30 8.11 14.85
N GLY A 79 -10.03 9.36 14.47
CA GLY A 79 -8.70 9.98 14.55
C GLY A 79 -7.78 9.69 13.35
N ILE A 80 -8.24 8.91 12.37
CA ILE A 80 -7.59 8.79 11.06
C ILE A 80 -8.43 9.51 10.01
N THR A 81 -7.82 10.48 9.34
CA THR A 81 -8.35 11.07 8.10
C THR A 81 -7.91 10.18 6.94
N LEU A 82 -8.84 9.42 6.37
CA LEU A 82 -8.57 8.50 5.27
C LEU A 82 -8.85 9.17 3.91
N ILE A 83 -7.83 9.26 3.06
CA ILE A 83 -7.92 9.64 1.65
C ILE A 83 -7.78 8.36 0.81
N ALA A 84 -8.91 7.81 0.39
CA ALA A 84 -8.97 6.65 -0.48
C ALA A 84 -8.80 7.08 -1.95
N LEU A 85 -7.74 6.61 -2.60
CA LEU A 85 -7.51 6.85 -4.02
C LEU A 85 -8.44 5.97 -4.86
N GLY A 86 -9.16 6.60 -5.78
CA GLY A 86 -10.06 5.92 -6.72
C GLY A 86 -9.33 5.47 -7.99
N GLY A 87 -10.10 5.07 -9.02
CA GLY A 87 -9.58 4.62 -10.31
C GLY A 87 -10.09 3.23 -10.67
N GLN A 88 -9.35 2.53 -11.53
CA GLN A 88 -9.69 1.17 -11.92
C GLN A 88 -9.17 0.19 -10.85
N TYR A 89 -10.08 -0.62 -10.30
CA TYR A 89 -9.71 -1.66 -9.35
C TYR A 89 -9.03 -2.83 -10.06
N SER A 90 -7.83 -3.18 -9.58
CA SER A 90 -7.10 -4.38 -10.01
C SER A 90 -7.21 -5.47 -8.96
N LYS A 91 -7.83 -6.60 -9.30
CA LYS A 91 -7.90 -7.78 -8.42
C LYS A 91 -6.51 -8.36 -8.11
N LYS A 92 -5.57 -8.27 -9.06
CA LYS A 92 -4.19 -8.81 -8.95
C LYS A 92 -3.37 -8.08 -7.88
N PHE A 93 -3.54 -6.76 -7.79
CA PHE A 93 -2.82 -5.92 -6.83
C PHE A 93 -3.68 -5.50 -5.64
N HIS A 94 -4.99 -5.77 -5.69
CA HIS A 94 -5.95 -5.38 -4.67
C HIS A 94 -5.95 -3.86 -4.37
N GLY A 95 -5.76 -3.08 -5.44
CA GLY A 95 -5.70 -1.63 -5.37
C GLY A 95 -6.30 -0.94 -6.58
N PHE A 96 -6.39 0.39 -6.50
CA PHE A 96 -6.93 1.26 -7.52
C PHE A 96 -5.80 1.97 -8.29
N PHE A 97 -5.92 2.04 -9.61
CA PHE A 97 -4.89 2.58 -10.50
C PHE A 97 -5.49 3.38 -11.66
N GLY A 98 -4.60 3.90 -12.50
CA GLY A 98 -4.92 4.63 -13.70
C GLY A 98 -5.13 6.12 -13.45
N LEU A 99 -5.56 6.82 -14.50
CA LEU A 99 -5.56 8.29 -14.59
C LEU A 99 -6.13 8.99 -13.34
N LEU A 100 -7.25 8.50 -12.80
CA LEU A 100 -7.90 9.12 -11.65
C LEU A 100 -7.04 9.03 -10.37
N ALA A 101 -6.40 7.88 -10.11
CA ALA A 101 -5.49 7.73 -8.98
C ALA A 101 -4.29 8.67 -9.14
N GLU A 102 -3.74 8.69 -10.35
CA GLU A 102 -2.52 9.42 -10.69
C GLU A 102 -2.72 10.94 -10.62
N ASP A 103 -3.81 11.47 -11.19
CA ASP A 103 -4.12 12.90 -11.14
C ASP A 103 -4.40 13.37 -9.71
N THR A 104 -5.05 12.53 -8.91
CA THR A 104 -5.24 12.80 -7.48
C THR A 104 -3.90 12.85 -6.76
N LEU A 105 -3.03 11.85 -6.96
CA LEU A 105 -1.69 11.78 -6.34
C LEU A 105 -0.84 13.01 -6.66
N ARG A 106 -0.88 13.54 -7.89
CA ARG A 106 -0.14 14.77 -8.27
C ARG A 106 -0.46 15.97 -7.38
N SER A 107 -1.68 16.02 -6.84
CA SER A 107 -2.18 17.11 -6.01
C SER A 107 -1.98 16.88 -4.51
N LEU A 108 -1.47 15.72 -4.10
CA LEU A 108 -1.27 15.34 -2.71
C LEU A 108 0.21 15.34 -2.34
N ARG A 109 0.49 15.52 -1.05
CA ARG A 109 1.83 15.40 -0.46
C ARG A 109 1.71 14.62 0.84
N ALA A 110 2.74 13.86 1.17
CA ALA A 110 2.83 13.09 2.40
C ALA A 110 4.19 13.36 3.06
N ASP A 111 4.22 13.23 4.38
CA ASP A 111 5.46 13.30 5.16
C ASP A 111 6.26 11.99 5.00
N VAL A 112 5.56 10.86 4.92
CA VAL A 112 6.14 9.52 4.79
C VAL A 112 5.36 8.69 3.75
N ALA A 113 6.09 7.91 2.93
CA ALA A 113 5.49 6.96 2.00
C ALA A 113 6.08 5.56 2.17
N PHE A 114 5.21 4.57 2.37
CA PHE A 114 5.58 3.16 2.42
C PHE A 114 5.29 2.50 1.08
N LEU A 115 6.36 2.32 0.29
CA LEU A 115 6.29 1.74 -1.03
C LEU A 115 6.79 0.28 -1.02
N SER A 116 6.01 -0.60 -1.63
CA SER A 116 6.34 -1.99 -1.87
C SER A 116 6.83 -2.21 -3.30
N SER A 117 7.73 -3.18 -3.49
CA SER A 117 8.27 -3.53 -4.79
C SER A 117 8.50 -5.03 -4.91
N SER A 118 8.52 -5.55 -6.14
CA SER A 118 8.75 -6.97 -6.40
C SER A 118 10.23 -7.34 -6.30
N ALA A 119 11.13 -6.39 -6.58
CA ALA A 119 12.57 -6.54 -6.37
C ALA A 119 13.22 -5.19 -6.08
N ILE A 120 14.33 -5.23 -5.32
CA ILE A 120 15.17 -4.06 -5.03
C ILE A 120 16.61 -4.44 -5.34
N HIS A 121 17.33 -3.57 -6.04
CA HIS A 121 18.76 -3.70 -6.28
C HIS A 121 19.44 -2.34 -6.09
N GLY A 122 20.32 -2.24 -5.08
CA GLY A 122 20.89 -0.96 -4.66
C GLY A 122 19.79 0.03 -4.27
N ALA A 123 19.82 1.22 -4.87
CA ALA A 123 18.81 2.27 -4.68
C ALA A 123 17.63 2.18 -5.67
N SER A 124 17.51 1.10 -6.45
CA SER A 124 16.46 0.94 -7.46
C SER A 124 15.43 -0.10 -7.03
N ALA A 125 14.16 0.23 -7.26
CA ALA A 125 13.01 -0.66 -7.04
C ALA A 125 12.38 -1.05 -8.39
N PHE A 126 11.97 -2.31 -8.53
CA PHE A 126 11.50 -2.88 -9.78
C PHE A 126 10.12 -3.53 -9.61
N HIS A 127 9.23 -3.19 -10.54
CA HIS A 127 7.91 -3.79 -10.64
C HIS A 127 7.63 -4.15 -12.09
N GLN A 128 7.09 -5.35 -12.30
CA GLN A 128 6.86 -5.96 -13.61
C GLN A 128 5.67 -5.38 -14.38
N ASP A 129 4.84 -4.59 -13.69
CA ASP A 129 3.59 -4.04 -14.21
C ASP A 129 3.69 -2.52 -14.36
N GLN A 130 3.55 -2.01 -15.59
CA GLN A 130 3.82 -0.60 -15.90
C GLN A 130 2.81 0.36 -15.25
N GLU A 131 1.55 -0.04 -15.14
CA GLU A 131 0.51 0.78 -14.52
C GLU A 131 0.83 1.00 -13.03
N VAL A 132 1.22 -0.08 -12.34
CA VAL A 132 1.67 -0.02 -10.95
C VAL A 132 2.93 0.84 -10.80
N VAL A 133 3.90 0.73 -11.72
CA VAL A 133 5.09 1.60 -11.74
C VAL A 133 4.71 3.06 -11.88
N HIS A 134 3.74 3.39 -12.75
CA HIS A 134 3.37 4.78 -12.99
C HIS A 134 2.73 5.40 -11.75
N THR A 135 1.78 4.69 -11.13
CA THR A 135 1.14 5.13 -9.89
C THR A 135 2.14 5.28 -8.75
N LYS A 136 3.02 4.30 -8.50
CA LYS A 136 4.02 4.35 -7.41
C LYS A 136 5.07 5.46 -7.57
N ARG A 137 5.35 5.92 -8.81
CA ARG A 137 6.25 7.06 -9.04
C ARG A 137 5.67 8.41 -8.63
N LEU A 138 4.35 8.48 -8.45
CA LEU A 138 3.63 9.70 -8.04
C LEU A 138 3.32 9.72 -6.54
N MET A 139 3.60 8.62 -5.84
CA MET A 139 3.53 8.50 -4.39
C MET A 139 4.83 8.99 -3.75
#